data_AF-A0A9E1FN24-F1
#
_entry.id   AF-A0A9E1FN24-F1
#
_cell.length_a   1.000
_cell.length_b   1.000
_cell.length_c   1.000
_cell.angle_alpha   90.00
_cell.angle_beta   90.00
_cell.angle_gamma   90.00
#
_symmetry.space_group_name_H-M   'P 1'
#
loop_
_entity.id
_entity.type
_entity.pdbx_description
1 polymer ?
#
loop_
_entity_poly.entity_id
_entity_poly.type
_entity_poly.pdbx_seq_one_letter_code
_entity_poly.pdbx_strand_id
1 'polypeptide(L)' 'MDRAKRLLADPQSQVKLVAQQVGFENVNTFIRVFKSFEGISPGVYKETLLKKESDADPR' A
#
# COMPACT_ATOMS: atom_id res chain seq x y z
N MET A 1 -4.49 1.62 -10.04
CA MET A 1 -3.91 1.91 -8.71
C MET A 1 -4.93 1.89 -7.58
N ASP A 2 -6.19 2.26 -7.80
CA ASP A 2 -7.22 2.27 -6.75
C ASP A 2 -7.35 0.95 -5.97
N ARG A 3 -7.39 -0.19 -6.67
CA ARG A 3 -7.44 -1.52 -6.06
C ARG A 3 -6.23 -1.81 -5.16
N ALA A 4 -5.02 -1.41 -5.57
CA ALA A 4 -3.81 -1.61 -4.79
C ALA A 4 -3.86 -0.82 -3.46
N LYS A 5 -4.39 0.41 -3.50
CA LYS A 5 -4.58 1.24 -2.30
C LYS A 5 -5.56 0.62 -1.31
N ARG A 6 -6.68 0.10 -1.79
CA ARG A 6 -7.67 -0.61 -0.95
C ARG A 6 -7.07 -1.83 -0.28
N LEU A 7 -6.26 -2.60 -1.01
CA LEU A 7 -5.57 -3.76 -0.46
C LEU A 7 -4.48 -3.38 0.55
N LEU A 8 -3.75 -2.28 0.32
CA LEU A 8 -2.72 -1.77 1.24
C LEU A 8 -3.30 -1.15 2.52
N ALA A 9 -4.58 -0.79 2.53
CA ALA A 9 -5.25 -0.28 3.72
C ALA A 9 -5.44 -1.36 4.79
N ASP A 10 -5.39 -2.63 4.40
CA ASP A 10 -5.42 -3.72 5.37
C ASP A 10 -4.04 -3.84 6.08
N PRO A 11 -3.99 -3.79 7.42
CA PRO A 11 -2.75 -3.83 8.18
C PRO A 11 -2.02 -5.18 8.06
N GLN A 12 -2.73 -6.27 7.72
CA GLN A 12 -2.13 -7.59 7.52
C GLN A 12 -1.66 -7.82 6.07
N SER A 13 -2.05 -6.96 5.14
CA SER A 13 -1.66 -7.06 3.73
C SER A 13 -0.14 -6.99 3.54
N GLN A 14 0.38 -7.83 2.65
CA GLN A 14 1.79 -7.78 2.26
C GLN A 14 1.93 -7.13 0.89
N VAL A 15 2.85 -6.17 0.74
CA VAL A 15 3.11 -5.47 -0.53
C VAL A 15 3.34 -6.44 -1.69
N LYS A 16 4.02 -7.56 -1.45
CA LYS A 16 4.24 -8.63 -2.44
C LYS A 16 2.93 -9.28 -2.89
N LEU A 17 2.03 -9.61 -1.96
CA LEU A 17 0.73 -10.20 -2.27
C LEU A 17 -0.18 -9.20 -2.99
N VAL A 18 -0.16 -7.93 -2.56
CA VAL A 18 -0.89 -6.86 -3.25
C VAL A 18 -0.42 -6.71 -4.69
N ALA A 19 0.89 -6.72 -4.92
CA ALA A 19 1.47 -6.66 -6.27
C ALA A 19 0.91 -7.79 -7.15
N GLN A 20 0.92 -9.03 -6.65
CA GLN A 20 0.37 -10.18 -7.38
C GLN A 20 -1.14 -10.05 -7.63
N GLN A 21 -1.92 -9.63 -6.62
CA GLN A 21 -3.37 -9.48 -6.73
C GLN A 21 -3.80 -8.41 -7.73
N VAL A 22 -2.95 -7.42 -8.00
CA VAL A 22 -3.22 -6.36 -8.97
C VAL A 22 -2.51 -6.57 -10.32
N GLY A 23 -1.95 -7.76 -10.55
CA GLY A 23 -1.43 -8.20 -11.84
C GLY A 23 0.06 -7.95 -12.08
N PHE A 24 0.85 -7.66 -11.03
CA PHE A 24 2.29 -7.54 -11.15
C PHE A 24 2.98 -8.84 -10.75
N GLU A 25 3.77 -9.38 -11.67
CA GLU A 25 4.58 -10.58 -11.43
C GLU A 25 5.76 -10.28 -10.48
N ASN A 26 6.35 -9.08 -10.60
CA ASN A 26 7.49 -8.66 -9.79
C ASN A 26 7.14 -7.47 -8.90
N VAL A 27 7.34 -7.64 -7.58
CA VAL A 27 7.07 -6.62 -6.57
C VAL A 27 7.89 -5.35 -6.79
N ASN A 28 9.11 -5.47 -7.32
CA ASN A 28 9.95 -4.30 -7.62
C ASN A 28 9.34 -3.42 -8.72
N THR A 29 8.76 -4.03 -9.75
CA THR A 29 8.03 -3.32 -10.80
C THR A 29 6.82 -2.62 -10.21
N PHE A 30 6.03 -3.32 -9.39
CA PHE A 30 4.91 -2.72 -8.68
C PHE A 30 5.32 -1.51 -7.84
N ILE A 31 6.39 -1.60 -7.05
CA ILE A 31 6.87 -0.50 -6.20
C ILE A 31 7.22 0.73 -7.04
N ARG A 32 7.93 0.55 -8.17
CA ARG A 32 8.31 1.66 -9.06
C ARG A 32 7.09 2.33 -9.67
N VAL A 33 6.16 1.54 -10.19
CA VAL A 33 4.93 2.07 -10.79
C VAL A 33 4.06 2.74 -9.72
N PHE A 34 3.83 2.08 -8.58
CA PHE A 34 3.06 2.67 -7.48
C PHE A 34 3.65 4.00 -7.01
N LYS A 35 4.96 4.07 -6.82
CA LYS A 35 5.65 5.32 -6.47
C LYS A 35 5.52 6.40 -7.55
N SER A 36 5.53 6.03 -8.83
CA SER A 36 5.29 6.99 -9.91
C SER A 36 3.85 7.52 -9.93
N PHE A 37 2.88 6.73 -9.47
CA PHE A 37 1.47 7.11 -9.45
C PHE A 37 1.08 7.89 -8.19
N GLU A 38 1.54 7.47 -7.00
CA GLU A 38 1.15 8.07 -5.71
C GLU A 38 2.25 8.98 -5.12
N GLY A 39 3.45 9.03 -5.71
CA GLY A 39 4.60 9.80 -5.24
C GLY A 39 5.42 9.12 -4.13
N ILE A 40 4.84 8.13 -3.43
CA ILE A 40 5.49 7.39 -2.32
C ILE A 40 5.47 5.88 -2.55
N SER A 41 6.35 5.15 -1.88
CA SER A 41 6.37 3.68 -1.99
C SER A 41 5.13 3.06 -1.32
N PRO A 42 4.67 1.88 -1.77
CA PRO A 42 3.48 1.22 -1.20
C PRO A 42 3.66 0.86 0.28
N GLY A 43 4.90 0.61 0.73
CA GLY A 43 5.20 0.38 2.15
C GLY A 43 5.02 1.65 2.99
N VAL A 44 5.50 2.80 2.51
CA VAL A 44 5.30 4.09 3.18
C VAL A 44 3.82 4.47 3.16
N TYR A 45 3.13 4.27 2.04
CA TYR A 45 1.69 4.49 1.93
C TYR A 45 0.90 3.65 2.96
N LYS A 46 1.28 2.38 3.15
CA LYS A 46 0.68 1.53 4.19
C LYS A 46 0.96 2.09 5.59
N GLU A 47 2.20 2.47 5.89
CA GLU A 47 2.54 3.03 7.20
C GLU A 47 1.79 4.33 7.50
N THR A 48 1.63 5.22 6.52
CA THR A 48 0.89 6.48 6.70
C THR A 48 -0.60 6.24 6.95
N LEU A 49 -1.18 5.18 6.37
CA LEU A 49 -2.55 4.76 6.68
C LEU A 49 -2.67 4.25 8.11
N LEU A 50 -1.77 3.38 8.56
CA LEU A 50 -1.78 2.86 9.94
C LEU A 50 -1.56 3.98 10.98
N LYS A 51 -0.66 4.92 10.70
CA LYS A 51 -0.41 6.07 11.58
C LYS A 51 -1.62 7.00 11.70
N LYS A 52 -2.41 7.16 10.62
CA LYS A 52 -3.64 7.96 10.66
C LYS A 52 -4.75 7.34 11.52
N GLU A 53 -4.71 6.04 11.76
CA GLU A 53 -5.70 5.34 12.59
C GLU A 53 -5.35 5.36 14.09
N SER A 54 -4.07 5.57 14.44
CA SER A 54 -3.63 5.69 15.85
C SER A 54 -3.79 7.10 16.43
N ASP A 55 -3.88 8.14 15.61
CA ASP A 55 -4.13 9.53 16.06
C ASP A 55 -5.63 9.89 16.05
N ALA A 56 -6.50 9.00 15.58
CA ALA A 56 -7.95 9.18 15.58
C ALA A 56 -8.60 8.28 16.66
N ASP A 57 -9.04 8.91 17.75
CA ASP A 57 -9.89 8.38 18.85
C ASP A 57 -9.14 7.79 20.08
N PRO A 58 -8.71 8.63 21.04
CA PRO A 58 -8.62 8.20 22.43
C PRO A 58 -10.04 8.03 22.98
N ARG A 59 -10.51 6.78 23.09
CA ARG A 59 -11.64 6.44 23.97
C ARG A 59 -11.20 6.32 25.42
#